data_AF-A0A925S5Z5-F1
#
_entry.id   AF-A0A925S5Z5-F1
#
_cell.length_a   1.000
_cell.length_b   1.000
_cell.length_c   1.000
_cell.angle_alpha   90.00
_cell.angle_beta   90.00
_cell.angle_gamma   90.00
#
_symmetry.space_group_name_H-M   'P 1'
#
loop_
_entity.id
_entity.type
_entity.pdbx_description
1 polymer ?
#
loop_
_entity_poly.entity_id
_entity_poly.type
_entity_poly.pdbx_seq_one_letter_code
_entity_poly.pdbx_strand_id
1 'polypeptide(L)'
;MTLAEPAAQPRLHALDAVRAAALLLGIALHATLSFIPELDNKLWPVSDTQKSTALAILMFLIHIFRMSVFFLVAGLLAHMLFHRLGLAA
;
A
#
# COMPACT_ATOMS: atom_id res chain seq x y z
N MET A 1 -21.57 -39.16 4.40
CA MET A 1 -20.67 -38.28 3.64
C MET A 1 -20.60 -36.95 4.37
N THR A 2 -19.72 -36.85 5.36
CA THR A 2 -19.51 -35.63 6.16
C THR A 2 -18.60 -34.70 5.38
N LEU A 3 -19.13 -33.57 4.91
CA LEU A 3 -18.32 -32.52 4.32
C LEU A 3 -17.43 -31.97 5.44
N ALA A 4 -16.12 -32.17 5.32
CA ALA A 4 -15.16 -31.56 6.24
C ALA A 4 -15.34 -30.05 6.16
N GLU A 5 -15.68 -29.42 7.28
CA GLU A 5 -15.73 -27.97 7.39
C GLU A 5 -14.33 -27.43 7.05
N PRO A 6 -14.19 -26.48 6.11
CA PRO A 6 -12.88 -25.92 5.81
C PRO A 6 -12.36 -25.28 7.09
N ALA A 7 -11.29 -25.84 7.65
CA ALA A 7 -10.65 -25.29 8.85
C ALA A 7 -10.37 -23.80 8.63
N ALA A 8 -10.99 -22.96 9.46
CA ALA A 8 -10.83 -21.51 9.36
C ALA A 8 -9.35 -21.17 9.53
N GLN A 9 -8.70 -20.71 8.45
CA GLN A 9 -7.30 -20.31 8.54
C GLN A 9 -7.19 -19.11 9.49
N PRO A 10 -6.28 -19.14 10.48
CA PRO A 10 -6.13 -18.05 11.43
C PRO A 10 -5.74 -16.76 10.70
N ARG A 11 -6.41 -15.67 11.05
CA ARG A 11 -6.19 -14.35 10.45
C ARG A 11 -4.77 -13.86 10.78
N LEU A 12 -4.04 -13.43 9.75
CA LEU A 12 -2.67 -12.94 9.89
C LEU A 12 -2.66 -11.46 10.33
N HIS A 13 -2.77 -11.21 11.64
CA HIS A 13 -2.80 -9.85 12.20
C HIS A 13 -1.57 -8.99 11.83
N ALA A 14 -0.39 -9.61 11.69
CA ALA A 14 0.81 -8.90 11.25
C ALA A 14 0.66 -8.33 9.83
N LEU A 15 -0.04 -9.03 8.93
CA LEU A 15 -0.28 -8.57 7.57
C LEU A 15 -1.22 -7.35 7.56
N ASP A 16 -2.23 -7.35 8.44
CA ASP A 16 -3.10 -6.19 8.62
C ASP A 16 -2.34 -4.98 9.17
N ALA A 17 -1.43 -5.19 10.11
CA ALA A 17 -0.58 -4.13 10.65
C ALA A 17 0.35 -3.52 9.57
N VAL A 18 0.97 -4.36 8.74
CA VAL A 18 1.80 -3.90 7.61
C VAL A 18 0.96 -3.08 6.62
N ARG A 19 -0.25 -3.55 6.28
CA ARG A 19 -1.16 -2.81 5.41
C ARG A 19 -1.58 -1.48 6.02
N ALA A 20 -1.93 -1.46 7.30
CA ALA A 20 -2.30 -0.24 8.01
C ALA A 20 -1.14 0.77 8.02
N ALA A 21 0.08 0.33 8.30
CA ALA A 21 1.26 1.17 8.23
C ALA A 21 1.49 1.75 6.82
N ALA A 22 1.35 0.92 5.76
CA ALA A 22 1.48 1.37 4.38
C ALA A 22 0.37 2.37 3.96
N LEU A 23 -0.83 2.25 4.53
CA LEU A 23 -1.92 3.22 4.34
C LEU A 23 -1.63 4.55 5.06
N LEU A 24 -1.13 4.50 6.29
CA LEU A 24 -0.73 5.70 7.05
C LEU A 24 0.43 6.45 6.37
N LEU A 25 1.41 5.72 5.82
CA LEU A 25 2.46 6.30 4.98
C LEU A 25 1.89 7.03 3.76
N GLY A 26 0.75 6.60 3.22
CA GLY A 26 0.05 7.30 2.14
C GLY A 26 -0.44 8.70 2.56
N ILE A 27 -0.84 8.89 3.81
CA ILE A 27 -1.24 10.20 4.34
C ILE A 27 -0.02 11.13 4.39
N ALA A 28 1.10 10.63 4.92
CA ALA A 28 2.36 11.38 4.95
C ALA A 28 2.85 11.73 3.54
N LEU A 29 2.72 10.80 2.59
CA LEU A 29 3.02 11.03 1.18
C LEU A 29 2.14 12.18 0.63
N HIS A 30 0.82 12.12 0.79
CA HIS A 30 -0.08 13.17 0.28
C HIS A 30 0.21 14.55 0.89
N ALA A 31 0.59 14.60 2.17
CA ALA A 31 0.96 15.85 2.83
C ALA A 31 2.20 16.52 2.19
N THR A 32 3.10 15.74 1.58
CA THR A 32 4.31 16.27 0.95
C THR A 32 4.07 16.86 -0.45
N LEU A 33 2.97 16.48 -1.13
CA LEU A 33 2.78 16.78 -2.57
C LEU A 33 2.68 18.28 -2.88
N SER A 34 2.13 19.08 -1.96
CA SER A 34 2.04 20.54 -2.13
C SER A 34 3.40 21.24 -2.20
N PHE A 35 4.47 20.59 -1.70
CA PHE A 35 5.80 21.18 -1.57
C PHE A 35 6.76 20.80 -2.72
N ILE A 36 6.28 20.06 -3.73
CA ILE A 36 7.09 19.50 -4.82
C ILE A 36 6.88 20.33 -6.09
N PRO A 37 7.89 21.04 -6.60
CA PRO A 37 7.77 21.90 -7.79
C PRO A 37 7.29 21.16 -9.05
N GLU A 38 7.74 19.92 -9.24
CA GLU A 38 7.48 19.14 -10.45
C GLU A 38 6.00 18.72 -10.58
N LEU A 39 5.26 18.76 -9.48
CA LEU A 39 3.87 18.33 -9.37
C LEU A 39 2.85 19.45 -9.54
N ASP A 40 3.31 20.71 -9.59
CA ASP A 40 2.46 21.90 -9.60
C ASP A 40 1.44 21.85 -10.73
N ASN A 41 0.16 21.81 -10.35
CA ASN A 41 -1.00 21.80 -11.23
C ASN A 41 -1.03 20.65 -12.25
N LYS A 42 -0.23 19.59 -12.05
CA LYS A 42 -0.23 18.37 -12.88
C LYS A 42 -0.92 17.20 -12.20
N LEU A 43 -0.57 16.93 -10.95
CA LEU A 43 -1.09 15.78 -10.18
C LEU A 43 -1.67 16.19 -8.83
N TRP A 44 -1.46 17.43 -8.39
CA TRP A 44 -1.98 17.95 -7.12
C TRP A 44 -2.49 19.39 -7.30
N PRO A 45 -3.70 19.70 -6.82
CA PRO A 45 -4.36 20.98 -7.10
C PRO A 45 -3.83 22.16 -6.26
N VAL A 46 -3.13 21.88 -5.16
CA VAL A 46 -2.62 22.90 -4.23
C VAL A 46 -1.10 22.92 -4.29
N SER A 47 -0.49 24.10 -4.41
CA SER A 47 0.96 24.28 -4.43
C SER A 47 1.34 25.31 -3.38
N ASP A 48 2.25 24.93 -2.48
CA ASP A 48 2.82 25.83 -1.48
C ASP A 48 3.94 26.68 -2.11
N THR A 49 4.10 27.92 -1.65
CA THR A 49 5.18 28.80 -2.10
C THR A 49 6.55 28.34 -1.59
N GLN A 50 6.60 27.64 -0.46
CA GLN A 50 7.82 27.14 0.18
C GLN A 50 8.14 25.72 -0.29
N LYS A 51 8.87 25.60 -1.40
CA LYS A 51 9.25 24.30 -1.96
C LYS A 51 10.37 23.61 -1.16
N SER A 52 10.39 22.27 -1.17
CA SER A 52 11.41 21.50 -0.46
C SER A 52 11.83 20.23 -1.19
N THR A 53 13.09 20.19 -1.63
CA THR A 53 13.73 19.00 -2.22
C THR A 53 13.76 17.83 -1.23
N ALA A 54 13.93 18.10 0.07
CA ALA A 54 13.92 17.06 1.10
C ALA A 54 12.56 16.36 1.18
N LEU A 55 11.46 17.10 1.06
CA LEU A 55 10.11 16.54 1.02
C LEU A 55 9.86 15.74 -0.27
N ALA A 56 10.43 16.16 -1.41
CA ALA A 56 10.37 15.40 -2.66
C ALA A 56 11.10 14.04 -2.53
N ILE A 57 12.28 14.01 -1.91
CA ILE A 57 13.02 12.77 -1.65
C ILE A 57 12.25 11.86 -0.70
N LEU A 58 11.69 12.42 0.38
CA LEU A 58 10.87 11.68 1.34
C LEU A 58 9.63 11.07 0.66
N MET A 59 8.93 11.85 -0.14
CA MET A 59 7.79 11.41 -0.95
C MET A 59 8.17 10.21 -1.83
N PHE A 60 9.27 10.33 -2.58
CA PHE A 60 9.74 9.28 -3.47
C PHE A 60 10.09 7.99 -2.71
N LEU A 61 10.81 8.10 -1.60
CA LEU A 61 11.18 6.95 -0.75
C LEU A 61 9.93 6.25 -0.20
N ILE A 62 8.97 7.02 0.31
CA ILE A 62 7.69 6.46 0.79
C ILE A 62 6.95 5.79 -0.37
N HIS A 63 6.91 6.41 -1.54
CA HIS A 63 6.18 5.91 -2.70
C HIS A 63 6.70 4.54 -3.16
N ILE A 64 8.02 4.44 -3.43
CA ILE A 64 8.61 3.19 -3.91
C ILE A 64 8.49 2.06 -2.89
N PHE A 65 8.68 2.36 -1.61
CA PHE A 65 8.54 1.39 -0.54
C PHE A 65 7.09 0.92 -0.40
N ARG A 66 6.14 1.86 -0.30
CA ARG A 66 4.72 1.58 -0.14
C ARG A 66 4.16 0.74 -1.28
N MET A 67 4.47 1.11 -2.53
CA MET A 67 3.99 0.35 -3.69
C MET A 67 4.58 -1.07 -3.70
N SER A 68 5.87 -1.23 -3.41
CA SER A 68 6.51 -2.55 -3.31
C SER A 68 5.87 -3.42 -2.23
N VAL A 69 5.59 -2.86 -1.04
CA VAL A 69 4.88 -3.57 0.04
C VAL A 69 3.50 -4.03 -0.42
N PHE A 70 2.73 -3.19 -1.09
CA PHE A 70 1.41 -3.60 -1.59
C PHE A 70 1.49 -4.72 -2.64
N PHE A 71 2.46 -4.69 -3.54
CA PHE A 71 2.67 -5.78 -4.50
C PHE A 71 3.02 -7.09 -3.80
N LEU A 72 3.90 -7.07 -2.80
CA LEU A 72 4.24 -8.26 -2.02
C LEU A 72 3.02 -8.82 -1.27
N VAL A 73 2.25 -7.93 -0.60
CA VAL A 73 1.04 -8.32 0.12
C VAL A 73 -0.02 -8.89 -0.84
N ALA A 74 -0.22 -8.26 -2.00
CA ALA A 74 -1.15 -8.73 -3.01
C ALA A 74 -0.76 -10.11 -3.54
N GLY A 75 0.54 -10.34 -3.83
CA GLY A 75 1.05 -11.64 -4.25
C GLY A 75 0.85 -12.73 -3.19
N LEU A 76 1.15 -12.43 -1.92
CA LEU A 76 0.92 -13.37 -0.82
C LEU A 76 -0.57 -13.73 -0.69
N LEU A 77 -1.45 -12.73 -0.69
CA LEU A 77 -2.89 -12.95 -0.60
C LEU A 77 -3.43 -13.71 -1.81
N ALA A 78 -2.95 -13.43 -3.02
CA ALA A 78 -3.32 -14.16 -4.22
C ALA A 78 -2.90 -15.64 -4.13
N HIS A 79 -1.69 -15.92 -3.62
CA HIS A 79 -1.23 -17.29 -3.40
C HIS A 79 -2.09 -18.04 -2.36
N MET A 80 -2.39 -17.39 -1.22
CA MET A 80 -3.30 -17.97 -0.21
C MET A 80 -4.70 -18.23 -0.77
N LEU A 81 -5.22 -17.29 -1.56
CA LEU A 81 -6.52 -17.42 -2.21
C LEU A 81 -6.54 -18.58 -3.21
N PHE A 82 -5.47 -18.71 -4.00
CA PHE A 82 -5.29 -19.81 -4.95
C PHE A 82 -5.28 -21.18 -4.24
N HIS A 83 -4.56 -21.32 -3.13
CA HIS A 83 -4.57 -22.56 -2.34
C HIS A 83 -5.94 -22.87 -1.72
N ARG A 84 -6.74 -21.84 -1.42
CA ARG A 84 -8.06 -22.01 -0.83
C ARG A 84 -9.15 -22.35 -1.86
N LEU A 85 -9.12 -21.74 -3.04
CA LEU A 85 -10.18 -21.85 -4.05
C LEU A 85 -9.80 -22.78 -5.23
N GLY A 86 -8.52 -23.02 -5.47
CA GLY A 86 -8.03 -23.77 -6.62
C GLY A 86 -8.14 -22.99 -7.95
N LEU A 87 -7.91 -23.68 -9.06
CA LEU A 87 -7.90 -23.13 -10.42
C LEU A 87 -9.29 -22.83 -11.01
N ALA A 88 -10.37 -23.27 -10.35
CA ALA A 88 -11.74 -23.25 -10.89
C ALA A 88 -12.63 -22.14 -10.30
N ALA A 89 -12.03 -21.11 -9.69
CA ALA A 89 -12.73 -19.90 -9.25
C ALA A 89 -13.06 -18.96 -10.42
#